data_AF-A0A956E3S7-F1
#
_entry.id   AF-A0A956E3S7-F1
#
_cell.length_a   1.000
_cell.length_b   1.000
_cell.length_c   1.000
_cell.angle_alpha   90.00
_cell.angle_beta   90.00
_cell.angle_gamma   90.00
#
_symmetry.space_group_name_H-M   'P 1'
#
loop_
_entity.id
_entity.type
_entity.pdbx_description
1 polymer ?
#
loop_
_entity_poly.entity_id
_entity_poly.type
_entity_poly.pdbx_seq_one_letter_code
_entity_poly.pdbx_strand_id
1 'polypeptide(L)'
;MSLHDEQKARLEAITAWAVRVRTTLSDTLAAHAGEVHFRPGSTGVSMVGLLPDRPQRGKSGIKNLDRLARDFEVLFARYCRDIEQGRATGEKALQSALIAEAYRNQRRLKSINEASEATTDPVELVFVVDEISLPVASGKMVCDVLVLRRDGGRCTPVLLELKDARMLTRLVEQVEGYASLIDEHATSFAKLFQAVLGDPVEFDGPAEKWIVWPLAGEARDPREDELTERGVRVVGYEENSGRYEFRIGGPP
;
A
#
# COMPACT_ATOMS: atom_id res chain seq x y z
N MET A 1 -27.93 6.12 8.47
CA MET A 1 -26.97 5.21 7.81
C MET A 1 -26.02 4.74 8.90
N SER A 2 -25.81 3.43 9.07
CA SER A 2 -24.88 2.93 10.09
C SER A 2 -23.43 3.20 9.68
N LEU A 3 -22.49 3.15 10.63
CA LEU A 3 -21.05 3.26 10.32
C LEU A 3 -20.60 2.18 9.33
N HIS A 4 -21.10 0.95 9.53
CA HIS A 4 -20.85 -0.18 8.64
C HIS A 4 -21.34 0.10 7.20
N ASP A 5 -22.55 0.67 7.04
CA ASP A 5 -23.07 1.04 5.72
C ASP A 5 -22.22 2.13 5.05
N GLU A 6 -21.73 3.10 5.84
CA GLU A 6 -20.85 4.16 5.33
C GLU A 6 -19.50 3.60 4.86
N GLN A 7 -18.90 2.69 5.62
CA GLN A 7 -17.65 2.00 5.26
C GLN A 7 -17.83 1.21 3.95
N LYS A 8 -18.92 0.45 3.84
CA LYS A 8 -19.24 -0.31 2.63
C LYS A 8 -19.44 0.59 1.43
N ALA A 9 -20.27 1.64 1.55
CA ALA A 9 -20.49 2.61 0.47
C ALA A 9 -19.18 3.29 0.03
N ARG A 10 -18.27 3.54 0.99
CA ARG A 10 -16.95 4.10 0.69
C ARG A 10 -16.06 3.14 -0.10
N LEU A 11 -16.01 1.87 0.29
CA LEU A 11 -15.27 0.83 -0.44
C LEU A 11 -15.84 0.62 -1.85
N GLU A 12 -17.17 0.63 -2.01
CA GLU A 12 -17.81 0.55 -3.32
C GLU A 12 -17.42 1.72 -4.23
N ALA A 13 -17.42 2.96 -3.69
CA ALA A 13 -17.01 4.13 -4.44
C ALA A 13 -15.52 4.08 -4.84
N ILE A 14 -14.64 3.65 -3.93
CA ILE A 14 -13.20 3.47 -4.23
C ILE A 14 -13.02 2.40 -5.31
N THR A 15 -13.73 1.27 -5.20
CA THR A 15 -13.69 0.16 -6.16
C THR A 15 -14.10 0.63 -7.55
N ALA A 16 -15.16 1.43 -7.66
CA ALA A 16 -15.60 2.01 -8.94
C ALA A 16 -14.52 2.90 -9.57
N TRP A 17 -13.81 3.71 -8.77
CA TRP A 17 -12.67 4.49 -9.26
C TRP A 17 -11.48 3.61 -9.64
N ALA A 18 -11.20 2.54 -8.89
CA ALA A 18 -10.13 1.60 -9.21
C ALA A 18 -10.33 0.94 -10.58
N VAL A 19 -11.56 0.52 -10.89
CA VAL A 19 -11.90 0.00 -12.23
C VAL A 19 -11.62 1.07 -13.29
N ARG A 20 -12.08 2.30 -13.09
CA ARG A 20 -11.88 3.39 -14.06
C ARG A 20 -10.41 3.74 -14.27
N VAL A 21 -9.61 3.77 -13.21
CA VAL A 21 -8.15 3.96 -13.31
C VAL A 21 -7.55 2.84 -14.16
N ARG A 22 -7.86 1.58 -13.86
CA ARG A 22 -7.32 0.43 -14.60
C ARG A 22 -7.68 0.48 -16.08
N THR A 23 -8.91 0.86 -16.43
CA THR A 23 -9.37 0.85 -17.82
C THR A 23 -8.97 2.08 -18.62
N THR A 24 -8.85 3.25 -17.98
CA THR A 24 -8.61 4.53 -18.68
C THR A 24 -7.15 4.97 -18.63
N LEU A 25 -6.41 4.57 -17.59
CA LEU A 25 -5.03 5.02 -17.35
C LEU A 25 -4.00 3.88 -17.44
N SER A 26 -4.39 2.69 -17.94
CA SER A 26 -3.47 1.55 -18.10
C SER A 26 -2.22 1.92 -18.89
N ASP A 27 -2.41 2.59 -20.02
CA ASP A 27 -1.33 2.88 -20.96
C ASP A 27 -0.38 3.93 -20.38
N THR A 28 -0.95 4.93 -19.69
CA THR A 28 -0.17 5.92 -18.93
C THR A 28 0.63 5.25 -17.81
N LEU A 29 0.02 4.35 -17.04
CA LEU A 29 0.72 3.61 -15.97
C LEU A 29 1.85 2.73 -16.54
N ALA A 30 1.63 2.10 -17.69
CA ALA A 30 2.64 1.28 -18.34
C ALA A 30 3.81 2.12 -18.87
N ALA A 31 3.53 3.28 -19.48
CA ALA A 31 4.54 4.19 -20.01
C ALA A 31 5.40 4.84 -18.91
N HIS A 32 4.83 5.06 -17.72
CA HIS A 32 5.47 5.75 -16.59
C HIS A 32 5.63 4.84 -15.37
N ALA A 33 5.89 3.56 -15.61
CA ALA A 33 6.00 2.55 -14.56
C ALA A 33 7.09 2.91 -13.55
N GLY A 34 6.68 3.16 -12.31
CA GLY A 34 7.57 3.53 -11.21
C GLY A 34 7.89 5.02 -11.10
N GLU A 35 7.20 5.88 -11.86
CA GLU A 35 7.27 7.33 -11.72
C GLU A 35 5.96 7.92 -11.17
N VAL A 36 4.82 7.27 -11.44
CA VAL A 36 3.50 7.72 -11.01
C VAL A 36 2.65 6.57 -10.49
N HIS A 37 1.83 6.87 -9.48
CA HIS A 37 0.76 6.04 -8.96
C HIS A 37 -0.58 6.80 -9.07
N PHE A 38 -1.63 6.13 -9.51
CA PHE A 38 -3.00 6.67 -9.48
C PHE A 38 -3.78 5.99 -8.36
N ARG A 39 -3.96 6.72 -7.26
CA ARG A 39 -4.65 6.22 -6.07
C ARG A 39 -6.16 6.44 -6.19
N PRO A 40 -6.99 5.39 -6.24
CA PRO A 40 -8.44 5.56 -6.19
C PRO A 40 -8.88 6.01 -4.80
N GLY A 41 -9.77 7.01 -4.74
CA GLY A 41 -10.40 7.48 -3.52
C GLY A 41 -11.92 7.53 -3.68
N SER A 42 -12.64 7.81 -2.59
CA SER A 42 -14.12 7.77 -2.62
C SER A 42 -14.77 8.89 -3.43
N THR A 43 -14.03 9.92 -3.82
CA THR A 43 -14.55 11.10 -4.54
C THR A 43 -13.81 11.41 -5.84
N GLY A 44 -12.82 10.60 -6.21
CA GLY A 44 -11.93 10.85 -7.34
C GLY A 44 -10.64 10.07 -7.21
N VAL A 45 -9.67 10.42 -8.05
CA VAL A 45 -8.34 9.80 -8.09
C VAL A 45 -7.28 10.83 -7.68
N SER A 46 -6.25 10.37 -6.99
CA SER A 46 -5.03 11.14 -6.79
C SER A 46 -3.96 10.67 -7.77
N MET A 47 -3.34 11.60 -8.50
CA MET A 47 -2.10 11.37 -9.21
C MET A 47 -0.95 11.65 -8.26
N VAL A 48 -0.13 10.65 -7.98
CA VAL A 48 0.94 10.67 -6.98
C VAL A 48 2.27 10.35 -7.66
N GLY A 49 3.22 11.26 -7.56
CA GLY A 49 4.59 11.07 -8.04
C GLY A 49 5.38 10.20 -7.09
N LEU A 50 6.20 9.32 -7.68
CA LEU A 50 7.04 8.34 -7.00
C LEU A 50 8.53 8.64 -7.17
N LEU A 51 8.86 9.85 -7.61
CA LEU A 51 10.24 10.26 -7.85
C LEU A 51 11.03 10.29 -6.53
N PRO A 52 12.27 9.75 -6.48
CA PRO A 52 13.05 9.68 -5.24
C PRO A 52 13.33 11.03 -4.58
N ASP A 53 13.49 12.10 -5.36
CA ASP A 53 13.73 13.46 -4.87
C ASP A 53 12.43 14.16 -4.42
N ARG A 54 11.27 13.64 -4.82
CA ARG A 54 9.94 14.25 -4.58
C ARG A 54 8.87 13.21 -4.24
N PRO A 55 9.09 12.39 -3.19
CA PRO A 55 8.18 11.31 -2.86
C PRO A 55 6.79 11.83 -2.49
N GLN A 56 5.76 11.13 -2.97
CA GLN A 56 4.35 11.38 -2.65
C GLN A 56 3.84 12.81 -2.99
N ARG A 57 4.45 13.52 -3.95
CA ARG A 57 3.91 14.80 -4.45
C ARG A 57 2.84 14.55 -5.50
N GLY A 58 1.78 15.34 -5.52
CA GLY A 58 0.70 15.05 -6.44
C GLY A 58 -0.50 15.96 -6.37
N LYS A 59 -1.54 15.54 -7.10
CA LYS A 59 -2.82 16.21 -7.17
C LYS A 59 -3.94 15.22 -6.85
N SER A 60 -4.76 15.56 -5.85
CA SER A 60 -5.93 14.78 -5.46
C SER A 60 -7.22 15.28 -6.11
N GLY A 61 -8.28 14.46 -6.02
CA GLY A 61 -9.64 14.84 -6.42
C GLY A 61 -9.86 14.93 -7.93
N ILE A 62 -9.06 14.23 -8.73
CA ILE A 62 -9.19 14.20 -10.19
C ILE A 62 -10.39 13.32 -10.56
N LYS A 63 -11.37 13.90 -11.26
CA LYS A 63 -12.59 13.21 -11.68
C LYS A 63 -12.66 12.89 -13.17
N ASN A 64 -11.91 13.63 -13.99
CA ASN A 64 -11.89 13.49 -15.45
C ASN A 64 -10.62 12.76 -15.86
N LEU A 65 -10.69 11.42 -15.93
CA LEU A 65 -9.54 10.57 -16.23
C LEU A 65 -9.12 10.65 -17.71
N ASP A 66 -10.06 10.86 -18.64
CA ASP A 66 -9.72 11.03 -20.06
C ASP A 66 -8.89 12.28 -20.29
N ARG A 67 -9.22 13.38 -19.59
CA ARG A 67 -8.39 14.58 -19.59
C ARG A 67 -7.03 14.31 -18.93
N LEU A 68 -7.02 13.60 -17.80
CA LEU A 68 -5.78 13.25 -17.12
C LEU A 68 -4.84 12.46 -18.04
N ALA A 69 -5.35 11.49 -18.79
CA ALA A 69 -4.58 10.71 -19.76
C ALA A 69 -4.01 11.59 -20.88
N ARG A 70 -4.84 12.45 -21.49
CA ARG A 70 -4.41 13.33 -22.59
C ARG A 70 -3.41 14.40 -22.15
N ASP A 71 -3.62 14.99 -20.99
CA ASP A 71 -2.81 16.09 -20.46
C ASP A 71 -1.73 15.59 -19.48
N PHE A 72 -1.42 14.28 -19.47
CA PHE A 72 -0.64 13.64 -18.41
C PHE A 72 0.69 14.34 -18.17
N GLU A 73 1.52 14.49 -19.20
CA GLU A 73 2.85 15.10 -19.09
C GLU A 73 2.81 16.49 -18.45
N VAL A 74 1.86 17.32 -18.87
CA VAL A 74 1.69 18.69 -18.36
C VAL A 74 1.28 18.66 -16.88
N LEU A 75 0.35 17.77 -16.52
CA LEU A 75 -0.12 17.65 -15.15
C LEU A 75 0.95 17.03 -14.25
N PHE A 76 1.63 15.99 -14.70
CA PHE A 76 2.70 15.31 -13.96
C PHE A 76 3.87 16.25 -13.71
N ALA A 77 4.32 16.97 -14.75
CA ALA A 77 5.29 18.06 -14.63
C ALA A 77 4.89 19.04 -13.53
N ARG A 78 3.68 19.60 -13.61
CA ARG A 78 3.22 20.64 -12.70
C ARG A 78 3.06 20.18 -11.25
N TYR A 79 2.56 18.98 -11.01
CA TYR A 79 2.12 18.55 -9.68
C TYR A 79 3.02 17.51 -9.01
N CYS A 80 3.89 16.85 -9.77
CA CYS A 80 4.76 15.78 -9.27
C CYS A 80 6.24 16.10 -9.50
N ARG A 81 6.63 16.52 -10.71
CA ARG A 81 8.05 16.65 -11.10
C ARG A 81 8.67 18.01 -10.87
N ASP A 82 7.97 19.11 -11.13
CA ASP A 82 8.55 20.46 -11.17
C ASP A 82 8.11 21.32 -9.97
N ILE A 83 7.42 20.70 -9.00
CA ILE A 83 6.99 21.33 -7.75
C ILE A 83 8.06 21.15 -6.66
N GLU A 84 8.25 22.16 -5.81
CA GLU A 84 9.12 22.03 -4.63
C GLU A 84 8.66 20.85 -3.76
N GLN A 85 9.64 20.14 -3.19
CA GLN A 85 9.35 19.08 -2.24
C GLN A 85 8.71 19.68 -0.98
N GLY A 86 7.70 19.00 -0.45
CA GLY A 86 7.12 19.35 0.84
C GLY A 86 8.06 18.96 1.99
N ARG A 87 7.51 18.81 3.20
CA ARG A 87 8.26 18.23 4.32
C ARG A 87 8.77 16.83 3.92
N ALA A 88 10.09 16.64 3.99
CA ALA A 88 10.70 15.32 3.86
C ALA A 88 10.32 14.49 5.09
N THR A 89 9.76 13.30 4.85
CA THR A 89 9.54 12.27 5.87
C THR A 89 10.05 10.96 5.31
N GLY A 90 10.78 10.18 6.12
CA GLY A 90 11.36 8.91 5.67
C GLY A 90 10.26 7.92 5.24
N GLU A 91 9.11 7.98 5.93
CA GLU A 91 7.94 7.15 5.65
C GLU A 91 7.42 7.34 4.21
N LYS A 92 7.38 8.58 3.72
CA LYS A 92 6.94 8.85 2.33
C LYS A 92 7.95 8.41 1.30
N ALA A 93 9.24 8.51 1.62
CA ALA A 93 10.32 8.03 0.75
C ALA A 93 10.24 6.49 0.62
N LEU A 94 10.11 5.79 1.74
CA LEU A 94 9.90 4.34 1.79
C LEU A 94 8.65 3.91 0.99
N GLN A 95 7.51 4.54 1.26
CA GLN A 95 6.26 4.24 0.55
C GLN A 95 6.41 4.47 -0.96
N SER A 96 7.02 5.57 -1.37
CA SER A 96 7.26 5.85 -2.79
C SER A 96 8.19 4.82 -3.43
N ALA A 97 9.24 4.39 -2.72
CA ALA A 97 10.18 3.39 -3.21
C ALA A 97 9.51 2.03 -3.40
N LEU A 98 8.71 1.57 -2.43
CA LEU A 98 7.96 0.31 -2.51
C LEU A 98 6.95 0.31 -3.65
N ILE A 99 6.17 1.39 -3.79
CA ILE A 99 5.18 1.51 -4.86
C ILE A 99 5.88 1.61 -6.23
N ALA A 100 6.99 2.36 -6.32
CA ALA A 100 7.75 2.46 -7.56
C ALA A 100 8.34 1.12 -7.98
N GLU A 101 8.90 0.37 -7.04
CA GLU A 101 9.36 -1.00 -7.25
C GLU A 101 8.22 -1.89 -7.74
N ALA A 102 7.06 -1.84 -7.09
CA ALA A 102 5.91 -2.63 -7.48
C ALA A 102 5.55 -2.38 -8.95
N TYR A 103 5.42 -1.11 -9.38
CA TYR A 103 5.09 -0.82 -10.77
C TYR A 103 6.14 -1.30 -11.77
N ARG A 104 7.43 -1.23 -11.43
CA ARG A 104 8.51 -1.77 -12.28
C ARG A 104 8.52 -3.31 -12.35
N ASN A 105 7.92 -3.97 -11.36
CA ASN A 105 7.92 -5.42 -11.21
C ASN A 105 6.51 -6.04 -11.33
N GLN A 106 5.65 -5.48 -12.19
CA GLN A 106 4.29 -6.01 -12.42
C GLN A 106 3.48 -6.16 -11.11
N ARG A 107 3.55 -5.12 -10.27
CA ARG A 107 2.98 -5.01 -8.92
C ARG A 107 3.66 -5.85 -7.83
N ARG A 108 4.71 -6.62 -8.11
CA ARG A 108 5.38 -7.42 -7.07
C ARG A 108 6.30 -6.57 -6.20
N LEU A 109 6.19 -6.70 -4.88
CA LEU A 109 7.14 -6.15 -3.91
C LEU A 109 8.35 -7.07 -3.80
N LYS A 110 9.19 -7.04 -4.84
CA LYS A 110 10.26 -8.03 -5.05
C LYS A 110 11.25 -8.06 -3.88
N SER A 111 11.66 -6.91 -3.38
CA SER A 111 12.62 -6.77 -2.28
C SER A 111 12.12 -7.40 -0.98
N ILE A 112 10.83 -7.26 -0.65
CA ILE A 112 10.23 -7.91 0.53
C ILE A 112 10.03 -9.41 0.31
N ASN A 113 9.66 -9.84 -0.91
CA ASN A 113 9.57 -11.27 -1.25
C ASN A 113 10.93 -11.97 -1.10
N GLU A 114 12.01 -11.36 -1.61
CA GLU A 114 13.37 -11.88 -1.49
C GLU A 114 13.81 -11.97 -0.02
N ALA A 115 13.39 -11.01 0.81
CA ALA A 115 13.64 -11.03 2.25
C ALA A 115 12.80 -12.07 3.02
N SER A 116 11.75 -12.64 2.43
CA SER A 116 10.84 -13.60 3.08
C SER A 116 11.37 -15.05 3.14
N GLU A 117 12.62 -15.27 2.70
CA GLU A 117 13.29 -16.57 2.53
C GLU A 117 12.52 -17.56 1.60
N ALA A 118 13.21 -18.62 1.18
CA ALA A 118 12.63 -19.63 0.30
C ALA A 118 11.60 -20.48 1.06
N THR A 119 10.31 -20.20 0.86
CA THR A 119 9.21 -21.07 1.26
C THR A 119 9.06 -22.23 0.27
N THR A 120 8.46 -23.35 0.71
CA THR A 120 8.21 -24.53 -0.13
C THR A 120 7.33 -24.20 -1.35
N ASP A 121 6.42 -23.24 -1.18
CA ASP A 121 5.63 -22.63 -2.24
C ASP A 121 6.10 -21.20 -2.47
N PRO A 122 6.30 -20.72 -3.72
CA PRO A 122 6.72 -19.34 -3.96
C PRO A 122 5.68 -18.37 -3.39
N VAL A 123 6.14 -17.47 -2.51
CA VAL A 123 5.32 -16.38 -1.96
C VAL A 123 5.44 -15.17 -2.87
N GLU A 124 4.30 -14.65 -3.32
CA GLU A 124 4.22 -13.38 -4.06
C GLU A 124 3.43 -12.34 -3.27
N LEU A 125 4.09 -11.27 -2.84
CA LEU A 125 3.44 -10.04 -2.37
C LEU A 125 3.17 -9.11 -3.54
N VAL A 126 1.88 -8.84 -3.79
CA VAL A 126 1.39 -8.03 -4.90
C VAL A 126 0.76 -6.74 -4.37
N PHE A 127 1.35 -5.59 -4.68
CA PHE A 127 0.82 -4.27 -4.35
C PHE A 127 -0.55 -4.02 -4.98
N VAL A 128 -1.50 -3.62 -4.15
CA VAL A 128 -2.85 -3.27 -4.59
C VAL A 128 -3.00 -1.75 -4.62
N VAL A 129 -3.02 -1.13 -3.45
CA VAL A 129 -3.32 0.30 -3.29
C VAL A 129 -2.74 0.80 -1.97
N ASP A 130 -2.59 2.11 -1.83
CA ASP A 130 -2.11 2.77 -0.63
C ASP A 130 -3.12 3.83 -0.12
N GLU A 131 -2.94 4.25 1.13
CA GLU A 131 -3.74 5.28 1.84
C GLU A 131 -5.26 5.15 1.69
N ILE A 132 -5.79 3.92 1.77
CA ILE A 132 -7.24 3.74 1.86
C ILE A 132 -7.69 4.23 3.22
N SER A 133 -8.69 5.11 3.22
CA SER A 133 -9.24 5.70 4.43
C SER A 133 -10.71 5.32 4.62
N LEU A 134 -11.02 4.76 5.78
CA LEU A 134 -12.37 4.38 6.18
C LEU A 134 -12.81 5.16 7.42
N PRO A 135 -14.10 5.54 7.50
CA PRO A 135 -14.63 6.19 8.69
C PRO A 135 -14.65 5.20 9.86
N VAL A 136 -14.37 5.70 11.06
CA VAL A 136 -14.51 4.99 12.34
C VAL A 136 -15.17 5.93 13.35
N ALA A 137 -15.67 5.41 14.48
CA ALA A 137 -16.38 6.22 15.46
C ALA A 137 -15.60 7.47 15.94
N SER A 138 -14.26 7.37 16.04
CA SER A 138 -13.37 8.46 16.46
C SER A 138 -12.83 9.31 15.30
N GLY A 139 -13.34 9.14 14.07
CA GLY A 139 -12.92 9.90 12.89
C GLY A 139 -12.68 9.00 11.69
N LYS A 140 -11.42 8.78 11.34
CA LYS A 140 -11.04 7.92 10.22
C LYS A 140 -9.78 7.13 10.55
N MET A 141 -9.70 5.93 10.00
CA MET A 141 -8.48 5.14 9.96
C MET A 141 -7.94 5.15 8.53
N VAL A 142 -6.62 5.11 8.38
CA VAL A 142 -5.93 5.05 7.10
C VAL A 142 -4.96 3.90 7.16
N CYS A 143 -4.93 3.07 6.12
CA CYS A 143 -3.91 2.05 5.95
C CYS A 143 -2.87 2.56 4.97
N ASP A 144 -1.59 2.48 5.34
CA ASP A 144 -0.50 2.96 4.49
C ASP A 144 -0.46 2.20 3.17
N VAL A 145 -0.31 0.87 3.19
CA VAL A 145 -0.25 0.05 1.97
C VAL A 145 -1.03 -1.26 2.13
N LEU A 146 -1.83 -1.60 1.11
CA LEU A 146 -2.51 -2.88 0.97
C LEU A 146 -1.85 -3.74 -0.10
N VAL A 147 -1.63 -5.00 0.26
CA VAL A 147 -0.95 -6.01 -0.54
C VAL A 147 -1.78 -7.29 -0.55
N LEU A 148 -1.70 -8.05 -1.63
CA LEU A 148 -2.21 -9.41 -1.71
C LEU A 148 -1.03 -10.37 -1.65
N ARG A 149 -0.99 -11.23 -0.62
CA ARG A 149 -0.08 -12.37 -0.59
C ARG A 149 -0.72 -13.52 -1.37
N ARG A 150 0.04 -14.09 -2.32
CA ARG A 150 -0.31 -15.31 -3.03
C ARG A 150 0.69 -16.40 -2.69
N ASP A 151 0.21 -17.55 -2.20
CA ASP A 151 1.01 -18.76 -2.00
C ASP A 151 0.16 -20.02 -2.20
N GLY A 152 0.68 -21.03 -2.91
CA GLY A 152 -0.05 -22.30 -3.10
C GLY A 152 -1.49 -22.16 -3.63
N GLY A 153 -1.79 -21.09 -4.38
CA GLY A 153 -3.14 -20.77 -4.86
C GLY A 153 -4.03 -19.98 -3.88
N ARG A 154 -3.59 -19.81 -2.63
CA ARG A 154 -4.27 -18.99 -1.63
C ARG A 154 -3.99 -17.52 -1.82
N CYS A 155 -4.96 -16.69 -1.47
CA CYS A 155 -4.94 -15.24 -1.49
C CYS A 155 -5.23 -14.72 -0.08
N THR A 156 -4.24 -14.07 0.53
CA THR A 156 -4.37 -13.47 1.88
C THR A 156 -4.16 -11.97 1.79
N PRO A 157 -5.09 -11.13 2.29
CA PRO A 157 -4.86 -9.70 2.33
C PRO A 157 -3.79 -9.38 3.38
N VAL A 158 -2.88 -8.48 3.03
CA VAL A 158 -1.81 -8.03 3.91
C VAL A 158 -1.89 -6.52 4.00
N LEU A 159 -1.95 -6.00 5.22
CA LEU A 159 -1.77 -4.58 5.49
C LEU A 159 -0.30 -4.35 5.87
N LEU A 160 0.35 -3.42 5.20
CA LEU A 160 1.67 -2.92 5.59
C LEU A 160 1.48 -1.53 6.20
N GLU A 161 1.91 -1.39 7.45
CA GLU A 161 2.05 -0.09 8.11
C GLU A 161 3.53 0.31 8.09
N LEU A 162 3.82 1.51 7.60
CA LEU A 162 5.18 1.98 7.36
C LEU A 162 5.59 2.94 8.47
N LYS A 163 6.84 2.86 8.94
CA LYS A 163 7.40 3.80 9.93
C LYS A 163 8.83 4.19 9.57
N ASP A 164 9.17 5.47 9.80
CA ASP A 164 10.55 5.97 9.72
C ASP A 164 11.30 5.91 11.05
N ALA A 165 10.60 5.58 12.14
CA ALA A 165 11.17 5.38 13.46
C ALA A 165 10.47 4.24 14.21
N ARG A 166 11.22 3.58 15.11
CA ARG A 166 10.72 2.49 15.96
C ARG A 166 9.87 3.01 17.13
N MET A 167 8.68 3.52 16.84
CA MET A 167 7.72 4.02 17.82
C MET A 167 6.45 3.14 17.85
N LEU A 168 6.21 2.48 18.97
CA LEU A 168 5.09 1.55 19.15
C LEU A 168 3.76 2.22 19.56
N THR A 169 3.81 3.45 20.05
CA THR A 169 2.62 4.07 20.67
C THR A 169 1.51 4.25 19.65
N ARG A 170 0.39 3.52 19.85
CA ARG A 170 -0.79 3.41 18.96
C ARG A 170 -0.59 2.64 17.65
N LEU A 171 0.64 2.22 17.32
CA LEU A 171 0.93 1.46 16.11
C LEU A 171 0.12 0.18 16.06
N VAL A 172 0.10 -0.58 17.15
CA VAL A 172 -0.61 -1.85 17.16
C VAL A 172 -2.12 -1.67 17.15
N GLU A 173 -2.65 -0.64 17.82
CA GLU A 173 -4.08 -0.30 17.76
C GLU A 173 -4.51 0.05 16.32
N GLN A 174 -3.67 0.77 15.57
CA GLN A 174 -3.93 1.10 14.17
C GLN A 174 -3.93 -0.14 13.29
N VAL A 175 -2.90 -0.98 13.42
CA VAL A 175 -2.73 -2.19 12.63
C VAL A 175 -3.84 -3.22 12.91
N GLU A 176 -4.15 -3.48 14.18
CA GLU A 176 -5.25 -4.38 14.56
C GLU A 176 -6.62 -3.82 14.18
N GLY A 177 -6.82 -2.51 14.37
CA GLY A 177 -8.06 -1.86 14.00
C GLY A 177 -8.32 -1.93 12.50
N TYR A 178 -7.30 -1.70 11.67
CA TYR A 178 -7.47 -1.76 10.22
C TYR A 178 -7.58 -3.20 9.71
N ALA A 179 -6.84 -4.17 10.28
CA ALA A 179 -7.02 -5.59 10.00
C ALA A 179 -8.47 -6.02 10.24
N SER A 180 -9.04 -5.61 11.37
CA SER A 180 -10.44 -5.89 11.72
C SER A 180 -11.42 -5.32 10.69
N LEU A 181 -11.15 -4.12 10.16
CA LEU A 181 -11.96 -3.53 9.08
C LEU A 181 -11.84 -4.32 7.78
N ILE A 182 -10.67 -4.87 7.47
CA ILE A 182 -10.48 -5.74 6.30
C ILE A 182 -11.31 -7.01 6.46
N ASP A 183 -11.24 -7.65 7.61
CA ASP A 183 -11.94 -8.91 7.89
C ASP A 183 -13.46 -8.71 7.91
N GLU A 184 -13.96 -7.67 8.57
CA GLU A 184 -15.40 -7.34 8.62
C GLU A 184 -15.96 -7.05 7.22
N HIS A 185 -15.17 -6.40 6.36
CA HIS A 185 -15.56 -6.04 4.99
C HIS A 185 -14.85 -6.88 3.92
N ALA A 186 -14.50 -8.14 4.23
CA ALA A 186 -13.65 -8.99 3.39
C ALA A 186 -14.11 -9.05 1.92
N THR A 187 -15.41 -9.24 1.68
CA THR A 187 -15.97 -9.25 0.32
C THR A 187 -15.80 -7.92 -0.42
N SER A 188 -15.92 -6.79 0.28
CA SER A 188 -15.74 -5.46 -0.32
C SER A 188 -14.28 -5.17 -0.65
N PHE A 189 -13.36 -5.59 0.23
CA PHE A 189 -11.92 -5.50 -0.05
C PHE A 189 -11.48 -6.44 -1.18
N ALA A 190 -11.98 -7.68 -1.22
CA ALA A 190 -11.70 -8.60 -2.32
C ALA A 190 -12.14 -8.02 -3.68
N LYS A 191 -13.32 -7.37 -3.74
CA LYS A 191 -13.77 -6.63 -4.93
C LYS A 191 -12.86 -5.48 -5.30
N LEU A 192 -12.38 -4.71 -4.32
CA LEU A 192 -11.39 -3.65 -4.55
C LEU A 192 -10.09 -4.23 -5.12
N PHE A 193 -9.59 -5.32 -4.56
CA PHE A 193 -8.37 -6.00 -5.02
C PHE A 193 -8.55 -6.48 -6.47
N GLN A 194 -9.66 -7.14 -6.79
CA GLN A 194 -10.00 -7.53 -8.15
C GLN A 194 -10.09 -6.33 -9.11
N ALA A 195 -10.72 -5.24 -8.69
CA ALA A 195 -10.85 -4.03 -9.51
C ALA A 195 -9.48 -3.44 -9.86
N VAL A 196 -8.54 -3.46 -8.93
CA VAL A 196 -7.17 -2.98 -9.14
C VAL A 196 -6.35 -3.96 -9.99
N LEU A 197 -6.40 -5.25 -9.67
CA LEU A 197 -5.50 -6.26 -10.22
C LEU A 197 -5.93 -6.78 -11.60
N GLY A 198 -7.23 -6.79 -11.91
CA GLY A 198 -7.72 -7.38 -13.16
C GLY A 198 -8.27 -8.79 -13.01
N ASP A 199 -7.78 -9.53 -12.01
CA ASP A 199 -8.08 -10.94 -11.79
C ASP A 199 -9.09 -11.15 -10.66
N PRO A 200 -9.86 -12.26 -10.66
CA PRO A 200 -10.66 -12.65 -9.51
C PRO A 200 -9.81 -12.75 -8.23
N VAL A 201 -10.36 -12.27 -7.13
CA VAL A 201 -9.75 -12.38 -5.80
C VAL A 201 -10.83 -12.81 -4.82
N GLU A 202 -10.53 -13.86 -4.07
CA GLU A 202 -11.25 -14.32 -2.89
C GLU A 202 -10.22 -14.46 -1.77
N PHE A 203 -10.57 -14.14 -0.53
CA PHE A 203 -9.63 -14.25 0.58
C PHE A 203 -9.79 -15.60 1.27
N ASP A 204 -8.68 -16.32 1.42
CA ASP A 204 -8.64 -17.64 2.07
C ASP A 204 -8.52 -17.57 3.59
N GLY A 205 -8.38 -16.37 4.16
CA GLY A 205 -8.14 -16.18 5.57
C GLY A 205 -8.21 -14.70 6.00
N PRO A 206 -8.02 -14.46 7.31
CA PRO A 206 -7.99 -13.11 7.86
C PRO A 206 -6.78 -12.32 7.35
N ALA A 207 -6.84 -11.00 7.50
CA ALA A 207 -5.77 -10.12 7.11
C ALA A 207 -4.49 -10.34 7.93
N GLU A 208 -3.36 -10.42 7.24
CA GLU A 208 -2.06 -10.35 7.88
C GLU A 208 -1.68 -8.91 8.22
N LYS A 209 -1.02 -8.77 9.37
CA LYS A 209 -0.59 -7.49 9.95
C LYS A 209 0.91 -7.37 9.83
N TRP A 210 1.40 -6.44 9.03
CA TRP A 210 2.84 -6.27 8.84
C TRP A 210 3.25 -4.83 9.18
N ILE A 211 4.35 -4.70 9.91
CA ILE A 211 5.00 -3.41 10.18
C ILE A 211 6.32 -3.39 9.43
N VAL A 212 6.57 -2.32 8.69
CA VAL A 212 7.82 -2.07 7.98
C VAL A 212 8.53 -0.88 8.63
N TRP A 213 9.69 -1.11 9.25
CA TRP A 213 10.41 -0.07 10.01
C TRP A 213 11.93 -0.28 9.97
N PRO A 214 12.76 0.68 10.41
CA PRO A 214 14.22 0.53 10.36
C PRO A 214 14.73 -0.70 11.12
N LEU A 215 15.86 -1.30 10.72
CA LEU A 215 16.51 -2.40 11.44
C LEU A 215 17.07 -1.97 12.81
N ALA A 216 17.17 -2.92 13.74
CA ALA A 216 17.60 -2.71 15.13
C ALA A 216 19.12 -2.63 15.29
N GLY A 217 19.85 -2.93 14.21
CA GLY A 217 21.19 -3.53 14.26
C GLY A 217 21.13 -5.06 14.16
N GLU A 218 22.22 -5.73 14.52
CA GLU A 218 22.34 -7.21 14.41
C GLU A 218 21.61 -7.99 15.51
N ALA A 219 21.26 -7.32 16.62
CA ALA A 219 20.56 -7.96 17.73
C ALA A 219 19.05 -8.03 17.49
N ARG A 220 18.42 -9.14 17.90
CA ARG A 220 16.97 -9.32 17.92
C ARG A 220 16.33 -8.26 18.84
N ASP A 221 15.32 -7.53 18.34
CA ASP A 221 14.59 -6.53 19.13
C ASP A 221 13.49 -7.22 19.95
N PRO A 222 13.49 -7.13 21.30
CA PRO A 222 12.42 -7.69 22.14
C PRO A 222 11.01 -7.21 21.74
N ARG A 223 10.89 -6.03 21.13
CA ARG A 223 9.61 -5.51 20.63
C ARG A 223 9.07 -6.30 19.45
N GLU A 224 9.94 -6.94 18.66
CA GLU A 224 9.53 -7.82 17.57
C GLU A 224 8.88 -9.08 18.11
N ASP A 225 9.33 -9.58 19.26
CA ASP A 225 8.72 -10.73 19.93
C ASP A 225 7.31 -10.38 20.44
N GLU A 226 7.14 -9.24 21.12
CA GLU A 226 5.83 -8.75 21.57
C GLU A 226 4.84 -8.55 20.41
N LEU A 227 5.32 -8.06 19.26
CA LEU A 227 4.51 -7.90 18.05
C LEU A 227 4.15 -9.25 17.43
N THR A 228 5.09 -10.19 17.42
CA THR A 228 4.89 -11.54 16.91
C THR A 228 3.86 -12.30 17.74
N GLU A 229 3.89 -12.19 19.06
CA GLU A 229 2.87 -12.76 19.97
C GLU A 229 1.46 -12.20 19.68
N ARG A 230 1.37 -11.00 19.13
CA ARG A 230 0.11 -10.37 18.67
C ARG A 230 -0.23 -10.69 17.20
N GLY A 231 0.52 -11.59 16.57
CA GLY A 231 0.36 -11.97 15.18
C GLY A 231 0.70 -10.84 14.20
N VAL A 232 1.62 -9.95 14.57
CA VAL A 232 2.14 -8.89 13.71
C VAL A 232 3.53 -9.28 13.21
N ARG A 233 3.68 -9.39 11.89
CA ARG A 233 4.98 -9.63 11.27
C ARG A 233 5.76 -8.33 11.18
N VAL A 234 7.06 -8.40 11.47
CA VAL A 234 7.96 -7.25 11.33
C VAL A 234 8.91 -7.44 10.16
N VAL A 235 8.99 -6.41 9.32
CA VAL A 235 9.95 -6.28 8.24
C VAL A 235 10.88 -5.12 8.57
N GLY A 236 12.13 -5.44 8.90
CA GLY A 236 13.18 -4.45 9.09
C GLY A 236 13.71 -3.93 7.76
N TYR A 237 14.10 -2.67 7.68
CA TYR A 237 14.85 -2.13 6.55
C TYR A 237 16.12 -1.35 6.93
N GLU A 238 17.09 -1.35 6.02
CA GLU A 238 18.23 -0.44 5.99
C GLU A 238 18.08 0.48 4.76
N GLU A 239 18.24 1.79 4.94
CA GLU A 239 18.22 2.76 3.85
C GLU A 239 19.64 3.17 3.45
N ASN A 240 20.01 2.94 2.19
CA ASN A 240 21.29 3.31 1.60
C ASN A 240 21.07 4.18 0.36
N SER A 241 21.21 5.50 0.50
CA SER A 241 21.08 6.47 -0.60
C SER A 241 19.76 6.33 -1.39
N GLY A 242 18.63 6.22 -0.67
CA GLY A 242 17.30 6.06 -1.26
C GLY A 242 16.97 4.66 -1.80
N ARG A 243 17.84 3.67 -1.53
CA ARG A 243 17.54 2.25 -1.72
C ARG A 243 17.26 1.59 -0.37
N TYR A 244 16.32 0.66 -0.36
CA TYR A 244 15.90 -0.05 0.84
C TYR A 244 16.23 -1.53 0.71
N GLU A 245 16.94 -2.06 1.69
CA GLU A 245 17.21 -3.49 1.85
C GLU A 245 16.37 -4.00 3.00
N PHE A 246 15.64 -5.10 2.80
CA PHE A 246 14.68 -5.61 3.78
C PHE A 246 15.18 -6.91 4.42
N ARG A 247 14.82 -7.12 5.68
CA ARG A 247 14.99 -8.39 6.40
C ARG A 247 13.72 -8.69 7.19
N ILE A 248 13.25 -9.93 7.13
CA ILE A 248 12.10 -10.36 7.92
C ILE A 248 12.62 -11.04 9.19
N GLY A 249 12.07 -10.66 10.35
CA GLY A 249 12.33 -11.37 11.59
C GLY A 249 11.90 -12.84 11.45
N GLY A 250 12.65 -13.78 12.03
CA GLY A 250 12.36 -15.21 11.91
C GLY A 250 10.91 -15.58 12.22
N PRO A 251 10.40 -16.73 11.72
CA PRO A 251 8.99 -17.08 11.84
C PRO A 251 8.52 -17.09 13.31
N PRO A 252 7.21 -16.82 13.56
CA PRO A 252 6.58 -17.04 14.86
C PRO A 252 6.77 -18.47 15.37
#